data_AF-A0A918DDA4-F1
#
_entry.id   AF-A0A918DDA4-F1
#
_cell.length_a   1.000
_cell.length_b   1.000
_cell.length_c   1.000
_cell.angle_alpha   90.00
_cell.angle_beta   90.00
_cell.angle_gamma   90.00
#
_symmetry.space_group_name_H-M   'P 1'
#
loop_
_entity.id
_entity.type
_entity.pdbx_description
1 polymer ?
#
loop_
_entity_poly.entity_id
_entity_poly.type
_entity_poly.pdbx_seq_one_letter_code
_entity_poly.pdbx_strand_id
1 'polypeptide(L)'
;MRVTIACPAHMIADANQLALCLGLGPDDAMTYGQPIWRDAEGNLYAVASATVPTGFAEAATAALSEPAWGADLEAAARAQAAILIGATATPDRLAASLAESPQDALAELGLTLIAEGA
;
A
#
# COMPACT_ATOMS: atom_id res chain seq x y z
N MET A 1 9.70 -9.59 -8.39
CA MET A 1 8.32 -9.34 -8.86
C MET A 1 7.95 -7.90 -8.52
N ARG A 2 6.94 -7.34 -9.18
CA ARG A 2 6.39 -6.03 -8.79
C ARG A 2 5.13 -6.20 -7.96
N VAL A 3 4.92 -5.30 -7.01
CA VAL A 3 3.64 -5.12 -6.33
C VAL A 3 3.24 -3.65 -6.41
N THR A 4 1.97 -3.41 -6.69
CA THR A 4 1.36 -2.08 -6.64
C THR A 4 0.23 -2.13 -5.62
N ILE A 5 0.29 -1.27 -4.61
CA ILE A 5 -0.63 -1.27 -3.48
C ILE A 5 -1.39 0.06 -3.45
N ALA A 6 -2.72 -0.04 -3.43
CA ALA A 6 -3.63 1.06 -3.16
C ALA A 6 -3.90 1.16 -1.65
N CYS A 7 -3.63 2.33 -1.09
CA CYS A 7 -3.87 2.66 0.31
C CYS A 7 -4.98 3.71 0.42
N PRO A 8 -6.13 3.40 1.05
CA PRO A 8 -7.16 4.39 1.33
C PRO A 8 -6.60 5.57 2.12
N ALA A 9 -7.04 6.79 1.82
CA ALA A 9 -6.48 8.01 2.40
C ALA A 9 -6.45 8.02 3.95
N HIS A 10 -7.44 7.42 4.60
CA HIS A 10 -7.52 7.36 6.05
C HIS A 10 -6.60 6.29 6.68
N MET A 11 -6.03 5.39 5.88
CA MET A 11 -5.12 4.32 6.34
C MET A 11 -3.63 4.65 6.11
N ILE A 12 -3.30 5.79 5.48
CA ILE A 12 -1.93 6.14 5.09
C ILE A 12 -0.95 6.08 6.27
N ALA A 13 -1.34 6.62 7.42
CA ALA A 13 -0.49 6.62 8.61
C ALA A 13 -0.12 5.18 9.04
N ASP A 14 -1.12 4.31 9.19
CA ASP A 14 -0.93 2.91 9.56
C ASP A 14 -0.15 2.15 8.48
N ALA A 15 -0.45 2.40 7.20
CA ALA A 15 0.22 1.76 6.07
C ALA A 15 1.70 2.12 5.96
N ASN A 16 2.08 3.35 6.32
CA ASN A 16 3.48 3.76 6.41
C ASN A 16 4.21 3.08 7.59
N GLN A 17 3.52 2.77 8.69
CA GLN A 17 4.11 1.98 9.77
C GLN A 17 4.34 0.52 9.35
N LEU A 18 3.42 -0.05 8.57
CA LEU A 18 3.64 -1.35 7.93
C LEU A 18 4.82 -1.32 6.95
N ALA A 19 4.93 -0.26 6.13
CA ALA A 19 6.05 -0.09 5.23
C ALA A 19 7.39 0.00 5.98
N LEU A 20 7.45 0.69 7.12
CA LEU A 20 8.63 0.69 7.99
C LEU A 20 9.02 -0.70 8.50
N CYS A 21 8.05 -1.56 8.79
CA CYS A 21 8.32 -2.93 9.27
C CYS A 21 8.83 -3.85 8.16
N LEU A 22 8.36 -3.65 6.92
CA LEU A 22 8.68 -4.51 5.76
C LEU A 22 9.82 -3.95 4.90
N GLY A 23 10.15 -2.68 5.09
CA GLY A 23 11.05 -1.90 4.27
C GLY A 23 12.53 -2.14 4.56
N LEU A 24 13.35 -1.27 3.99
CA LEU A 24 14.80 -1.32 4.05
C LEU A 24 15.38 -0.22 4.94
N GLY A 25 14.59 0.79 5.32
CA GLY A 25 15.05 1.87 6.19
C GLY A 25 13.97 2.86 6.63
N PRO A 26 14.37 3.92 7.36
CA PRO A 26 13.43 4.91 7.91
C PRO A 26 12.66 5.70 6.84
N ASP A 27 13.18 5.78 5.61
CA ASP A 27 12.50 6.47 4.51
C ASP A 27 11.20 5.77 4.08
N ASP A 28 11.04 4.49 4.43
CA ASP A 28 9.79 3.75 4.19
C ASP A 28 8.61 4.28 5.03
N ALA A 29 8.84 5.18 5.99
CA ALA A 29 7.79 5.97 6.63
C ALA A 29 7.01 6.86 5.65
N MET A 30 7.53 7.05 4.43
CA MET A 30 6.98 7.93 3.40
C MET A 30 6.53 7.16 2.15
N THR A 31 6.41 5.83 2.22
CA THR A 31 6.01 4.98 1.09
C THR A 31 4.67 5.42 0.47
N TYR A 32 3.69 5.75 1.31
CA TYR A 32 2.39 6.28 0.90
C TYR A 32 2.34 7.79 1.14
N GLY A 33 2.34 8.53 0.03
CA GLY A 33 2.26 9.99 -0.01
C GLY A 33 0.83 10.52 -0.15
N GLN A 34 0.65 11.56 -0.96
CA GLN A 34 -0.65 12.17 -1.17
C GLN A 34 -1.64 11.22 -1.87
N PRO A 35 -2.92 11.19 -1.46
CA PRO A 35 -3.93 10.32 -2.07
C PRO A 35 -4.50 10.93 -3.36
N ILE A 36 -3.66 10.94 -4.40
CA ILE A 36 -3.96 11.53 -5.72
C ILE A 36 -4.69 10.57 -6.67
N TRP A 37 -5.07 9.39 -6.21
CA TRP A 37 -5.83 8.40 -6.99
C TRP A 37 -7.26 8.30 -6.49
N ARG A 38 -8.18 7.94 -7.38
CA ARG A 38 -9.60 7.85 -7.06
C ARG A 38 -10.25 6.66 -7.74
N ASP A 39 -11.12 5.96 -7.01
CA ASP A 39 -12.00 4.93 -7.59
C ASP A 39 -13.25 5.54 -8.25
N ALA A 40 -14.14 4.69 -8.77
CA ALA A 40 -15.38 5.13 -9.43
C ALA A 40 -16.40 5.77 -8.46
N GLU A 41 -16.30 5.49 -7.17
CA GLU A 41 -17.20 6.00 -6.11
C GLU A 41 -16.70 7.32 -5.52
N GLY A 42 -15.46 7.71 -5.83
CA GLY A 42 -14.86 8.96 -5.40
C GLY A 42 -13.95 8.83 -4.19
N ASN A 43 -13.68 7.61 -3.69
CA ASN A 43 -12.77 7.40 -2.57
C ASN A 43 -11.33 7.67 -3.00
N LEU A 44 -10.55 8.26 -2.11
CA LEU A 44 -9.18 8.70 -2.39
C LEU A 44 -8.16 7.67 -1.90
N TYR A 45 -7.12 7.46 -2.71
CA TYR A 45 -6.07 6.49 -2.45
C TYR A 45 -4.68 7.06 -2.73
N ALA A 46 -3.72 6.75 -1.87
CA ALA A 46 -2.31 6.79 -2.19
C ALA A 46 -1.92 5.46 -2.86
N VAL A 47 -0.96 5.49 -3.79
CA VAL A 47 -0.48 4.28 -4.45
C VAL A 47 1.03 4.21 -4.35
N ALA A 48 1.54 3.04 -3.94
CA ALA A 48 2.96 2.71 -3.97
C ALA A 48 3.19 1.54 -4.92
N SER A 49 4.22 1.61 -5.76
CA SER A 49 4.63 0.51 -6.64
C SER A 49 6.11 0.23 -6.51
N ALA A 50 6.46 -0.97 -6.07
CA ALA A 50 7.83 -1.34 -5.76
C ALA A 50 8.19 -2.73 -6.31
N THR A 51 9.47 -2.92 -6.60
CA THR A 51 10.03 -4.25 -6.82
C THR A 51 10.25 -4.90 -5.47
N VAL A 52 9.70 -6.08 -5.28
CA VAL A 52 9.77 -6.83 -4.01
C VAL A 52 10.34 -8.23 -4.23
N PRO A 53 10.97 -8.83 -3.21
CA PRO A 53 11.39 -10.23 -3.27
C PRO A 53 10.19 -11.16 -3.41
N THR A 54 10.39 -12.35 -3.98
CA THR A 54 9.31 -13.33 -4.23
C THR A 54 8.56 -13.75 -2.96
N GLY A 55 9.21 -13.67 -1.79
CA GLY A 55 8.60 -13.96 -0.49
C GLY A 55 7.80 -12.81 0.13
N PHE A 56 7.60 -11.70 -0.58
CA PHE A 56 6.94 -10.51 -0.02
C PHE A 56 5.53 -10.78 0.50
N ALA A 57 4.71 -11.57 -0.22
CA ALA A 57 3.35 -11.88 0.22
C ALA A 57 3.30 -12.62 1.56
N GLU A 58 4.26 -13.53 1.78
CA GLU A 58 4.41 -14.23 3.05
C GLU A 58 4.90 -13.28 4.15
N ALA A 59 5.93 -12.46 3.86
CA ALA A 59 6.45 -11.47 4.81
C ALA A 59 5.40 -10.43 5.21
N ALA A 60 4.57 -9.98 4.27
CA ALA A 60 3.51 -9.00 4.50
C ALA A 60 2.40 -9.50 5.41
N THR A 61 2.28 -10.83 5.61
CA THR A 61 1.26 -11.45 6.47
C THR A 61 1.84 -12.19 7.68
N ALA A 62 3.18 -12.29 7.76
CA ALA A 62 3.88 -12.87 8.89
C ALA A 62 3.89 -11.92 10.11
N ALA A 63 4.20 -12.46 11.29
CA ALA A 63 4.31 -11.65 12.51
C ALA A 63 5.34 -10.52 12.34
N LEU A 64 4.91 -9.29 12.61
CA LEU A 64 5.76 -8.10 12.49
C LEU A 64 6.77 -8.02 13.62
N SER A 65 7.98 -7.57 13.30
CA SER A 65 9.04 -7.26 14.26
C SER A 65 9.40 -5.78 14.17
N GLU A 66 9.67 -5.16 15.31
CA GLU A 66 10.11 -3.75 15.33
C GLU A 66 11.47 -3.61 14.63
N PRO A 67 11.60 -2.68 13.67
CA PRO A 67 12.87 -2.43 13.02
C PRO A 67 13.80 -1.56 13.89
N ALA A 68 15.09 -1.53 13.59
CA ALA A 68 16.08 -0.76 14.35
C ALA A 68 15.84 0.76 14.33
N TRP A 69 15.08 1.25 13.34
CA TRP A 69 14.69 2.66 13.21
C TRP A 69 13.35 2.99 13.89
N GLY A 70 12.69 2.00 14.51
CA GLY A 70 11.41 2.14 15.18
C GLY A 70 10.20 2.07 14.25
N ALA A 71 9.10 1.51 14.77
CA ALA A 71 7.79 1.51 14.14
C ALA A 71 6.69 1.34 15.20
N ASP A 72 5.52 1.92 14.95
CA ASP A 72 4.33 1.62 15.72
C ASP A 72 3.77 0.26 15.26
N LEU A 73 4.06 -0.79 16.03
CA LEU A 73 3.63 -2.15 15.72
C LEU A 73 2.11 -2.34 15.78
N GLU A 74 1.39 -1.56 16.57
CA GLU A 74 -0.08 -1.65 16.61
C GLU A 74 -0.69 -1.07 15.34
N ALA A 75 -0.18 0.09 14.90
CA ALA A 75 -0.56 0.70 13.62
C ALA A 75 -0.19 -0.19 12.43
N ALA A 76 1.04 -0.73 12.43
CA ALA A 76 1.48 -1.66 11.40
C ALA A 76 0.62 -2.93 11.36
N ALA A 77 0.23 -3.47 12.51
CA ALA A 77 -0.66 -4.63 12.59
C ALA A 77 -2.07 -4.35 12.06
N ARG A 78 -2.63 -3.15 12.32
CA ARG A 78 -3.93 -2.74 11.72
C ARG A 78 -3.86 -2.70 10.19
N ALA A 79 -2.79 -2.10 9.65
CA ALA A 79 -2.57 -2.09 8.20
C ALA A 79 -2.34 -3.49 7.64
N GLN A 80 -1.54 -4.33 8.32
CA GLN A 80 -1.31 -5.72 7.90
C GLN A 80 -2.61 -6.52 7.86
N ALA A 81 -3.50 -6.36 8.85
CA ALA A 81 -4.79 -7.04 8.86
C ALA A 81 -5.72 -6.62 7.71
N ALA A 82 -5.47 -5.45 7.12
CA ALA A 82 -6.25 -4.89 6.03
C ALA A 82 -5.67 -5.17 4.63
N ILE A 83 -4.48 -5.77 4.52
CA ILE A 83 -3.87 -6.06 3.22
C ILE A 83 -4.56 -7.23 2.53
N LEU A 84 -4.90 -7.05 1.25
CA LEU A 84 -5.48 -8.09 0.42
C LEU A 84 -4.84 -8.07 -0.98
N ILE A 85 -4.24 -9.20 -1.35
CA ILE A 85 -3.60 -9.39 -2.65
C ILE A 85 -4.63 -9.92 -3.65
N GLY A 86 -4.63 -9.37 -4.86
CA GLY A 86 -5.50 -9.79 -5.96
C GLY A 86 -6.93 -9.28 -5.86
N ALA A 87 -7.14 -8.13 -5.21
CA ALA A 87 -8.45 -7.51 -5.05
C ALA A 87 -8.48 -6.08 -5.61
N THR A 88 -9.69 -5.60 -5.92
CA THR A 88 -9.94 -4.19 -6.27
C THR A 88 -9.76 -3.29 -5.05
N ALA A 89 -9.44 -2.01 -5.28
CA ALA A 89 -9.38 -1.02 -4.21
C ALA A 89 -10.76 -0.85 -3.56
N THR A 90 -10.78 -0.81 -2.23
CA THR A 90 -11.97 -0.49 -1.42
C THR A 90 -11.52 0.37 -0.25
N PRO A 91 -12.39 1.23 0.31
CA PRO A 91 -11.99 2.12 1.40
C PRO A 91 -11.53 1.36 2.64
N ASP A 92 -11.98 0.12 2.86
CA ASP A 92 -11.69 -0.63 4.09
C ASP A 92 -10.38 -1.46 4.04
N ARG A 93 -9.64 -1.44 2.91
CA ARG A 93 -8.53 -2.37 2.68
C ARG A 93 -7.36 -1.77 1.90
N LEU A 94 -6.17 -2.31 2.17
CA LEU A 94 -4.97 -2.13 1.37
C LEU A 94 -4.98 -3.15 0.22
N ALA A 95 -5.39 -2.75 -0.97
CA ALA A 95 -5.50 -3.64 -2.12
C ALA A 95 -4.18 -3.71 -2.88
N ALA A 96 -3.65 -4.92 -3.10
CA ALA A 96 -2.38 -5.14 -3.79
C ALA A 96 -2.56 -5.92 -5.09
N SER A 97 -2.04 -5.40 -6.20
CA SER A 97 -1.91 -6.10 -7.48
C SER A 97 -0.46 -6.55 -7.70
N LEU A 98 -0.30 -7.75 -8.26
CA LEU A 98 0.97 -8.35 -8.63
C LEU A 98 1.28 -8.21 -10.13
N ALA A 99 0.53 -7.36 -10.85
CA ALA A 99 0.80 -7.11 -12.26
C ALA A 99 2.18 -6.46 -12.44
N GLU A 100 2.93 -6.93 -13.44
CA GLU A 100 4.29 -6.44 -13.74
C GLU A 100 4.29 -4.99 -14.24
N SER A 101 3.19 -4.56 -14.86
CA SER A 101 2.96 -3.20 -15.34
C SER A 101 2.17 -2.39 -14.30
N PRO A 102 2.69 -1.22 -13.85
CA PRO A 102 1.93 -0.33 -12.96
C PRO A 102 0.59 0.12 -13.55
N GLN A 103 0.49 0.29 -14.86
CA GLN A 103 -0.73 0.72 -15.54
C GLN A 103 -1.80 -0.38 -15.47
N ASP A 104 -1.40 -1.63 -15.70
CA ASP A 104 -2.31 -2.78 -15.61
C ASP A 104 -2.74 -2.99 -14.15
N ALA A 105 -1.82 -2.82 -13.20
CA ALA A 105 -2.12 -2.89 -11.78
C ALA A 105 -3.15 -1.82 -11.36
N LEU A 106 -3.01 -0.58 -11.82
CA LEU A 106 -3.96 0.50 -11.54
C LEU A 106 -5.35 0.20 -12.12
N ALA A 107 -5.40 -0.38 -13.32
CA ALA A 107 -6.66 -0.81 -13.94
C ALA A 107 -7.32 -1.95 -13.16
N GLU A 108 -6.56 -2.96 -12.71
CA GLU A 108 -7.04 -4.04 -11.83
C GLU A 108 -7.56 -3.50 -10.49
N LEU A 109 -6.88 -2.49 -9.94
CA LEU A 109 -7.28 -1.82 -8.70
C LEU A 109 -8.49 -0.91 -8.88
N GLY A 110 -8.87 -0.59 -10.12
CA GLY A 110 -10.00 0.29 -10.43
C GLY A 110 -9.72 1.77 -10.15
N LEU A 111 -8.45 2.19 -10.23
CA LEU A 111 -8.03 3.54 -9.86
C LEU A 111 -7.70 4.40 -11.07
N THR A 112 -8.03 5.68 -10.96
CA THR A 112 -7.68 6.72 -11.93
C THR A 112 -6.96 7.87 -11.23
N LEU A 113 -5.99 8.47 -11.93
CA LEU A 113 -5.27 9.62 -11.41
C LEU A 113 -6.21 10.83 -11.40
N ILE A 114 -6.22 11.56 -10.29
CA ILE A 114 -6.90 12.84 -10.20
C ILE A 114 -6.08 13.83 -11.01
N ALA A 115 -6.61 14.27 -12.16
CA ALA A 115 -5.99 15.33 -12.93
C ALA A 115 -5.89 16.60 -12.07
N GLU A 116 -4.71 17.20 -11.98
CA GLU A 116 -4.58 18.56 -11.44
C GLU A 116 -5.30 19.51 -12.41
N GLY A 117 -6.32 20.22 -11.91
CA GLY A 117 -6.95 21.42 -12.51
C GLY A 117 -7.15 21.45 -14.03
N ALA A 118 -8.38 21.20 -14.48
CA ALA A 118 -8.93 21.88 -15.65
C ALA A 118 -9.48 23.26 -15.24
#